data_AF-A0A7L0J0T2-F1
#
_entry.id   AF-A0A7L0J0T2-F1
#
_cell.length_a   1.000
_cell.length_b   1.000
_cell.length_c   1.000
_cell.angle_alpha   90.00
_cell.angle_beta   90.00
_cell.angle_gamma   90.00
#
_symmetry.space_group_name_H-M   'P 1'
#
loop_
_entity.id
_entity.type
_entity.pdbx_description
1 polymer ?
#
loop_
_entity_poly.entity_id
_entity_poly.type
_entity_poly.pdbx_seq_one_letter_code
_entity_poly.pdbx_strand_id
1 'polypeptide(L)'
;AYRMKQNDQNKSDTIEKIEKVRCMWTLIMEMLTPLKKDKEVVDSVLENCDQQCILDGTDVVLRVPRLLAHKIESEESFTGNLYEDGKLEFLGVIQVLNEGLRMLRNEHCRSELKELHWIENMIKSCNKLLQDLKTKRTEREQQHRMSVCESISRKEEDWEMKWKTFLGQHPYNLIFKEDLVSGVQFI
;
A
#
# COMPACT_ATOMS: atom_id res chain seq x y z
N ALA A 1 10.58 18.27 66.21
CA ALA A 1 10.84 17.70 64.87
C ALA A 1 9.60 17.14 64.15
N TYR A 2 8.52 16.74 64.84
CA TYR A 2 7.38 16.04 64.21
C TYR A 2 6.40 16.93 63.39
N ARG A 3 6.24 18.22 63.72
CA ARG A 3 5.29 19.13 63.02
C ARG A 3 5.74 19.59 61.62
N MET A 4 7.03 19.62 61.33
CA MET A 4 7.53 20.05 60.02
C MET A 4 7.30 18.98 58.93
N LYS A 5 7.45 17.68 59.27
CA LYS A 5 7.27 16.58 58.31
C LYS A 5 5.83 16.40 57.81
N GLN A 6 4.82 16.71 58.62
CA GLN A 6 3.41 16.62 58.19
C GLN A 6 3.02 17.71 57.19
N ASN A 7 3.62 18.90 57.26
CA ASN A 7 3.27 20.02 56.40
C ASN A 7 3.84 19.86 54.98
N ASP A 8 5.03 19.26 54.86
CA ASP A 8 5.65 18.96 53.56
C ASP A 8 4.93 17.82 52.83
N GLN A 9 4.45 16.79 53.56
CA GLN A 9 3.65 15.70 52.98
C GLN A 9 2.32 16.21 52.40
N ASN A 10 1.65 17.15 53.08
CA ASN A 10 0.36 17.70 52.64
C ASN A 10 0.51 18.60 51.41
N LYS A 11 1.61 19.37 51.33
CA LYS A 11 1.94 20.17 50.14
C LYS A 11 2.26 19.30 48.94
N SER A 12 3.00 18.21 49.14
CA SER A 12 3.29 17.22 48.08
C SER A 12 2.00 16.62 47.50
N ASP A 13 1.05 16.23 48.36
CA ASP A 13 -0.24 15.65 47.94
C ASP A 13 -1.10 16.65 47.13
N THR A 14 -1.07 17.94 47.48
CA THR A 14 -1.74 18.98 46.69
C THR A 14 -1.10 19.22 45.33
N ILE A 15 0.23 19.15 45.23
CA ILE A 15 0.96 19.31 43.97
C ILE A 15 0.68 18.13 43.05
N GLU A 16 0.67 16.91 43.59
CA GLU A 16 0.36 15.69 42.84
C GLU A 16 -1.07 15.68 42.30
N LYS A 17 -2.05 16.14 43.10
CA LYS A 17 -3.45 16.30 42.65
C LYS A 17 -3.59 17.32 41.53
N ILE A 18 -2.91 18.46 41.65
CA ILE A 18 -2.93 19.51 40.61
C ILE A 18 -2.33 18.96 39.31
N GLU A 19 -1.21 18.25 39.39
CA GLU A 19 -0.55 17.67 38.23
C GLU A 19 -1.45 16.61 37.56
N LYS A 20 -2.11 15.76 38.35
CA LYS A 20 -3.06 14.77 37.84
C LYS A 20 -4.23 15.41 37.09
N VAL A 21 -4.80 16.49 37.63
CA VAL A 21 -5.88 17.25 36.96
C VAL A 21 -5.39 17.85 35.66
N ARG A 22 -4.17 18.40 35.62
CA ARG A 22 -3.56 18.91 34.39
C ARG A 22 -3.34 17.83 33.35
N CYS A 23 -2.80 16.67 33.75
CA CYS A 23 -2.62 15.53 32.85
C CYS A 23 -3.96 15.06 32.28
N MET A 24 -5.01 14.96 33.10
CA MET A 24 -6.34 14.58 32.63
C MET A 24 -6.93 15.62 31.67
N TRP A 25 -6.78 16.92 31.96
CA TRP A 25 -7.23 17.99 31.06
C TRP A 25 -6.49 17.97 29.72
N THR A 26 -5.18 17.76 29.73
CA THR A 26 -4.38 17.59 28.50
C THR A 26 -4.88 16.41 27.69
N LEU A 27 -5.14 15.26 28.30
CA LEU A 27 -5.65 14.07 27.62
C LEU A 27 -7.02 14.34 26.96
N ILE A 28 -7.92 15.04 27.67
CA ILE A 28 -9.23 15.43 27.14
C ILE A 28 -9.07 16.38 25.94
N MET A 29 -8.19 17.38 26.06
CA MET A 29 -7.92 18.31 24.98
C MET A 29 -7.29 17.62 23.78
N GLU A 30 -6.35 16.70 23.97
CA GLU A 30 -5.76 15.89 22.91
C GLU A 30 -6.81 15.06 22.16
N MET A 31 -7.84 14.54 22.84
CA MET A 31 -8.96 13.87 22.18
C MET A 31 -9.92 14.83 21.46
N LEU A 32 -10.22 15.99 22.06
CA LEU A 32 -11.17 16.96 21.49
C LEU A 32 -10.61 17.74 20.29
N THR A 33 -9.30 17.98 20.26
CA THR A 33 -8.65 18.76 19.20
C THR A 33 -8.81 18.15 17.79
N PRO A 34 -8.58 16.85 17.56
CA PRO A 34 -8.84 16.23 16.26
C PRO A 34 -10.33 16.22 15.91
N LEU A 35 -11.22 15.94 16.88
CA LEU A 35 -12.68 16.00 16.69
C LEU A 35 -13.17 17.38 16.21
N LYS A 36 -12.53 18.46 16.67
CA LYS A 36 -12.86 19.82 16.20
C LYS A 36 -12.52 20.02 14.71
N LYS A 37 -11.40 19.47 14.25
CA LYS A 37 -11.02 19.53 12.83
C LYS A 37 -11.93 18.66 11.98
N ASP A 38 -12.26 17.46 12.45
CA ASP A 38 -13.19 16.57 11.77
C ASP A 38 -14.57 17.23 11.64
N LYS A 39 -15.03 17.93 12.69
CA LYS A 39 -16.24 18.74 12.64
C LYS A 39 -16.16 19.84 11.57
N GLU A 40 -15.07 20.58 11.48
CA GLU A 40 -14.90 21.66 10.49
C GLU A 40 -14.92 21.14 9.04
N VAL A 41 -14.34 19.95 8.81
CA VAL A 41 -14.42 19.27 7.51
C VAL A 41 -15.86 18.86 7.20
N VAL A 42 -16.58 18.29 8.17
CA VAL A 42 -17.99 17.92 8.00
C VAL A 42 -18.85 19.17 7.74
N ASP A 43 -18.65 20.25 8.48
CA ASP A 43 -19.37 21.52 8.31
C ASP A 43 -19.10 22.11 6.91
N SER A 44 -17.86 22.04 6.40
CA SER A 44 -17.50 22.50 5.05
C SER A 44 -18.14 21.66 3.93
N VAL A 45 -18.25 20.34 4.13
CA VAL A 45 -18.95 19.44 3.19
C VAL A 45 -20.47 19.72 3.23
N LEU A 46 -20.99 20.07 4.41
CA LEU A 46 -22.37 20.48 4.59
C LEU A 46 -22.63 21.82 3.88
N GLU A 47 -21.79 22.85 4.06
CA GLU A 47 -21.99 24.15 3.39
C GLU A 47 -21.91 24.06 1.85
N ASN A 48 -21.08 23.16 1.30
CA ASN A 48 -20.96 22.95 -0.15
C ASN A 48 -22.05 22.06 -0.76
N CYS A 49 -22.99 21.55 0.03
CA CYS A 49 -24.13 20.78 -0.48
C CYS A 49 -25.30 21.72 -0.83
N ASP A 50 -25.34 22.22 -2.07
CA ASP A 50 -26.44 23.02 -2.63
C ASP A 50 -27.82 22.29 -2.65
N GLN A 51 -27.85 21.03 -2.22
CA GLN A 51 -28.97 20.10 -2.29
C GLN A 51 -29.18 19.41 -0.94
N GLN A 52 -29.60 20.19 0.05
CA GLN A 52 -29.99 19.69 1.38
C GLN A 52 -31.49 19.64 1.55
N CYS A 53 -31.95 18.63 2.27
CA CYS A 53 -33.27 18.56 2.86
C CYS A 53 -33.21 19.18 4.25
N ILE A 54 -34.21 19.98 4.60
CA ILE A 54 -34.31 20.60 5.92
C ILE A 54 -35.28 19.78 6.77
N LEU A 55 -34.78 19.22 7.86
CA LEU A 55 -35.60 18.70 8.95
C LEU A 55 -35.80 19.85 9.94
N ASP A 56 -36.96 20.49 9.85
CA ASP A 56 -37.35 21.63 10.68
C ASP A 56 -38.15 21.16 11.89
N GLY A 57 -37.64 21.35 13.10
CA GLY A 57 -38.39 21.22 14.35
C GLY A 57 -38.54 22.59 15.02
N THR A 58 -39.49 22.71 15.96
CA THR A 58 -39.90 24.00 16.55
C THR A 58 -38.75 24.95 16.97
N ASP A 59 -37.60 24.41 17.41
CA ASP A 59 -36.42 25.18 17.83
C ASP A 59 -35.09 24.72 17.18
N VAL A 60 -35.09 23.67 16.34
CA VAL A 60 -33.86 23.07 15.79
C VAL A 60 -34.04 22.71 14.33
N VAL A 61 -33.14 23.24 13.49
CA VAL A 61 -33.10 22.98 12.04
C VAL A 61 -31.91 22.07 11.74
N LEU A 62 -32.16 20.84 11.30
CA LEU A 62 -31.12 19.92 10.85
C LEU A 62 -31.09 19.87 9.32
N ARG A 63 -29.93 20.15 8.73
CA ARG A 63 -29.71 20.06 7.29
C ARG A 63 -29.13 18.70 6.94
N VAL A 64 -29.86 17.92 6.14
CA VAL A 64 -29.47 16.56 5.75
C VAL A 64 -29.17 16.55 4.24
N PRO A 65 -28.03 16.01 3.80
CA PRO A 65 -27.75 15.85 2.37
C PRO A 65 -28.86 15.03 1.68
N ARG A 66 -29.31 15.44 0.49
CA ARG A 66 -30.40 14.77 -0.25
C ARG A 66 -30.18 13.28 -0.47
N LEU A 67 -28.93 12.88 -0.70
CA LEU A 67 -28.58 11.47 -0.92
C LEU A 67 -28.93 10.61 0.30
N LEU A 68 -28.72 11.16 1.50
CA LEU A 68 -29.10 10.54 2.76
C LEU A 68 -30.62 10.52 2.91
N ALA A 69 -31.29 11.65 2.69
CA ALA A 69 -32.75 11.75 2.78
C ALA A 69 -33.46 10.75 1.87
N HIS A 70 -33.10 10.70 0.59
CA HIS A 70 -33.69 9.76 -0.38
C HIS A 70 -33.47 8.30 0.02
N LYS A 71 -32.34 7.99 0.64
CA LYS A 71 -32.02 6.61 1.01
C LYS A 71 -32.73 6.19 2.28
N ILE A 72 -32.84 7.09 3.26
CA ILE A 72 -33.66 6.94 4.47
C ILE A 72 -35.12 6.72 4.10
N GLU A 73 -35.64 7.49 3.14
CA GLU A 73 -37.00 7.31 2.60
C GLU A 73 -37.17 5.96 1.87
N SER A 74 -36.10 5.38 1.34
CA SER A 74 -36.12 4.11 0.60
C SER A 74 -35.85 2.87 1.46
N GLU A 75 -35.27 3.01 2.65
CA GLU A 75 -34.94 1.89 3.53
C GLU A 75 -36.07 1.63 4.52
N GLU A 76 -36.67 0.43 4.46
CA GLU A 76 -37.73 -0.04 5.37
C GLU A 76 -37.29 -0.10 6.85
N SER A 77 -35.99 0.02 7.13
CA SER A 77 -35.41 0.06 8.49
C SER A 77 -35.78 1.33 9.25
N PHE A 78 -36.16 2.40 8.55
CA PHE A 78 -36.65 3.64 9.12
C PHE A 78 -38.14 3.56 9.43
N THR A 79 -38.49 2.78 10.45
CA THR A 79 -39.87 2.66 10.97
C THR A 79 -40.22 3.70 12.05
N GLY A 80 -39.27 4.55 12.46
CA GLY A 80 -39.48 5.59 13.48
C GLY A 80 -39.93 6.91 12.86
N ASN A 81 -40.95 7.54 13.45
CA ASN A 81 -41.39 8.85 13.01
C ASN A 81 -40.34 9.90 13.43
N LEU A 82 -39.74 10.61 12.47
CA LEU A 82 -38.75 11.67 12.76
C LEU A 82 -39.31 12.81 13.60
N TYR A 83 -40.64 12.90 13.66
CA TYR A 83 -41.37 13.92 14.39
C TYR A 83 -42.35 13.31 15.39
N GLU A 84 -42.25 13.78 16.63
CA GLU A 84 -43.23 13.53 17.68
C GLU A 84 -43.72 14.88 18.21
N ASP A 85 -45.04 15.13 18.17
CA ASP A 85 -45.66 16.41 18.54
C ASP A 85 -45.05 17.67 17.86
N GLY A 86 -44.61 17.53 16.61
CA GLY A 86 -43.98 18.62 15.85
C GLY A 86 -42.55 18.95 16.28
N LYS A 87 -41.96 18.14 17.16
CA LYS A 87 -40.56 18.20 17.56
C LYS A 87 -39.79 17.04 16.96
N LEU A 88 -38.52 17.29 16.65
CA LEU A 88 -37.61 16.25 16.16
C LEU A 88 -37.34 15.22 17.25
N GLU A 89 -37.57 13.95 16.94
CA GLU A 89 -37.23 12.84 17.83
C GLU A 89 -35.70 12.63 17.78
N PHE A 90 -35.01 12.84 18.91
CA PHE A 90 -33.56 12.68 18.99
C PHE A 90 -33.08 11.28 18.57
N LEU A 91 -33.88 10.24 18.84
CA LEU A 91 -33.56 8.87 18.43
C LEU A 91 -33.55 8.74 16.90
N GLY A 92 -34.55 9.31 16.22
CA GLY A 92 -34.61 9.36 14.76
C GLY A 92 -33.42 10.12 14.17
N VAL A 93 -33.03 11.26 14.78
CA VAL A 93 -31.85 12.02 14.35
C VAL A 93 -30.56 11.20 14.48
N ILE A 94 -30.38 10.47 15.59
CA ILE A 94 -29.21 9.59 15.80
C ILE A 94 -29.19 8.47 14.75
N GLN A 95 -30.34 7.89 14.42
CA GLN A 95 -30.43 6.87 13.37
C GLN A 95 -30.02 7.44 12.00
N VAL A 96 -30.44 8.66 11.66
CA VAL A 96 -30.12 9.33 10.39
C VAL A 96 -28.61 9.57 10.29
N LEU A 97 -28.00 10.03 11.37
CA LEU A 97 -26.56 10.26 11.44
C LEU A 97 -25.76 8.96 11.32
N ASN A 98 -26.18 7.91 12.02
CA ASN A 98 -25.53 6.60 11.94
C ASN A 98 -25.61 6.00 10.54
N GLU A 99 -26.74 6.18 9.86
CA GLU A 99 -26.91 5.76 8.48
C GLU A 99 -25.98 6.54 7.53
N GLY A 100 -25.86 7.85 7.72
CA GLY A 100 -24.87 8.68 7.01
C GLY A 100 -23.43 8.20 7.18
N LEU A 101 -23.03 7.90 8.42
CA LEU A 101 -21.72 7.36 8.72
C LEU A 101 -21.49 5.98 8.08
N ARG A 102 -22.51 5.11 8.08
CA ARG A 102 -22.46 3.80 7.41
C ARG A 102 -22.26 3.96 5.91
N MET A 103 -22.94 4.91 5.28
CA MET A 103 -22.80 5.20 3.85
C MET A 103 -21.41 5.70 3.50
N LEU A 104 -20.91 6.71 4.23
CA LEU A 104 -19.56 7.24 4.05
C LEU A 104 -18.51 6.14 4.16
N ARG A 105 -18.60 5.31 5.20
CA ARG A 105 -17.70 4.15 5.37
C ARG A 105 -17.77 3.20 4.18
N ASN A 106 -18.96 2.85 3.72
CA ASN A 106 -19.15 1.89 2.64
C ASN A 106 -18.63 2.42 1.29
N GLU A 107 -18.83 3.70 0.99
CA GLU A 107 -18.27 4.32 -0.21
C GLU A 107 -16.75 4.43 -0.15
N HIS A 108 -16.21 4.84 1.00
CA HIS A 108 -14.77 4.90 1.22
C HIS A 108 -14.10 3.53 1.00
N CYS A 109 -14.60 2.49 1.67
CA CYS A 109 -14.08 1.13 1.51
C CYS A 109 -14.19 0.62 0.07
N ARG A 110 -15.25 0.98 -0.66
CA ARG A 110 -15.41 0.60 -2.07
C ARG A 110 -14.41 1.31 -2.97
N SER A 111 -14.10 2.58 -2.69
CA SER A 111 -13.09 3.35 -3.43
C SER A 111 -11.69 2.78 -3.19
N GLU A 112 -11.32 2.55 -1.93
CA GLU A 112 -10.03 1.94 -1.56
C GLU A 112 -9.85 0.57 -2.20
N LEU A 113 -10.89 -0.28 -2.20
CA LEU A 113 -10.82 -1.60 -2.82
C LEU A 113 -10.60 -1.53 -4.34
N LYS A 114 -11.21 -0.55 -5.02
CA LYS A 114 -11.00 -0.33 -6.46
C LYS A 114 -9.57 0.13 -6.76
N GLU A 115 -9.04 1.04 -5.96
CA GLU A 115 -7.65 1.52 -6.09
C GLU A 115 -6.66 0.38 -5.86
N LEU A 116 -6.85 -0.41 -4.79
CA LEU A 116 -6.02 -1.58 -4.51
C LEU A 116 -6.04 -2.59 -5.66
N HIS A 117 -7.21 -2.87 -6.23
CA HIS A 117 -7.33 -3.79 -7.35
C HIS A 117 -6.62 -3.26 -8.61
N TRP A 118 -6.70 -1.95 -8.87
CA TRP A 118 -5.96 -1.32 -9.96
C TRP A 118 -4.44 -1.43 -9.76
N ILE A 119 -3.94 -1.13 -8.55
CA ILE A 119 -2.52 -1.26 -8.20
C ILE A 119 -2.05 -2.71 -8.38
N GLU A 120 -2.83 -3.69 -7.90
CA GLU A 120 -2.49 -5.11 -8.04
C GLU A 120 -2.36 -5.53 -9.50
N ASN A 121 -3.30 -5.10 -10.35
CA ASN A 121 -3.27 -5.40 -11.79
C ASN A 121 -2.08 -4.73 -12.49
N MET A 122 -1.72 -3.51 -12.09
CA MET A 122 -0.52 -2.83 -12.56
C MET A 122 0.75 -3.59 -12.18
N ILE A 123 0.88 -4.03 -10.93
CA ILE A 123 2.03 -4.82 -10.46
C ILE A 123 2.14 -6.14 -11.22
N LYS A 124 1.02 -6.86 -11.41
CA LYS A 124 0.99 -8.10 -12.20
C LYS A 124 1.48 -7.87 -13.63
N SER A 125 1.04 -6.79 -14.26
CA SER A 125 1.45 -6.42 -15.62
C SER A 125 2.93 -6.07 -15.71
N CYS A 126 3.45 -5.27 -14.77
CA CYS A 126 4.87 -4.95 -14.68
C CYS A 126 5.73 -6.19 -14.45
N ASN A 127 5.31 -7.10 -13.58
CA ASN A 127 6.01 -8.36 -13.33
C ASN A 127 6.06 -9.24 -14.57
N LYS A 128 4.95 -9.34 -15.32
CA LYS A 128 4.91 -10.08 -16.58
C LYS A 128 5.89 -9.49 -17.60
N LEU A 129 5.87 -8.17 -17.78
CA LEU A 129 6.81 -7.47 -18.67
C LEU A 129 8.27 -7.70 -18.25
N LEU A 130 8.54 -7.66 -16.94
CA LEU A 130 9.88 -7.91 -16.40
C LEU A 130 10.36 -9.33 -16.71
N GLN A 131 9.49 -10.33 -16.59
CA GLN A 131 9.82 -11.71 -16.95
C GLN A 131 10.09 -11.85 -18.45
N ASP A 132 9.25 -11.28 -19.31
CA ASP A 132 9.45 -11.30 -20.76
C ASP A 132 10.80 -10.65 -21.15
N LEU A 133 11.15 -9.52 -20.52
CA LEU A 133 12.43 -8.85 -20.76
C LEU A 133 13.63 -9.68 -20.27
N LYS A 134 13.50 -10.39 -19.15
CA LYS A 134 14.53 -11.32 -18.67
C LYS A 134 14.74 -12.45 -19.67
N THR A 135 13.67 -13.07 -20.15
CA THR A 135 13.73 -14.14 -21.16
C THR A 135 14.43 -13.64 -22.43
N LYS A 136 14.00 -12.48 -22.97
CA LYS A 136 14.64 -11.86 -24.16
C LYS A 136 16.10 -11.47 -23.95
N ARG A 137 16.51 -11.15 -22.72
CA ARG A 137 17.93 -10.92 -22.40
C ARG A 137 18.70 -12.23 -22.51
N THR A 138 18.23 -13.29 -21.85
CA THR A 138 18.90 -14.60 -21.86
C THR A 138 19.00 -15.19 -23.27
N GLU A 139 17.95 -15.06 -24.08
CA GLU A 139 17.96 -15.49 -25.49
C GLU A 139 19.02 -14.76 -26.31
N ARG A 140 19.11 -13.43 -26.18
CA ARG A 140 20.14 -12.63 -26.87
C ARG A 140 21.55 -13.00 -26.43
N GLU A 141 21.77 -13.19 -25.14
CA GLU A 141 23.07 -13.63 -24.61
C GLU A 141 23.45 -15.00 -25.16
N GLN A 142 22.50 -15.94 -25.22
CA GLN A 142 22.75 -17.26 -25.78
C GLN A 142 23.05 -17.19 -27.28
N GLN A 143 22.28 -16.41 -28.04
CA GLN A 143 22.51 -16.21 -29.46
C GLN A 143 23.88 -15.58 -29.74
N HIS A 144 24.28 -14.59 -28.93
CA HIS A 144 25.60 -13.98 -29.04
C HIS A 144 26.72 -15.00 -28.77
N ARG A 145 26.59 -15.82 -27.71
CA ARG A 145 27.54 -16.90 -27.43
C ARG A 145 27.66 -17.88 -28.60
N MET A 146 26.54 -18.35 -29.14
CA MET A 146 26.54 -19.27 -30.29
C MET A 146 27.23 -18.64 -31.50
N SER A 147 26.92 -17.39 -31.83
CA SER A 147 27.56 -16.66 -32.94
C SER A 147 29.07 -16.52 -32.74
N VAL A 148 29.54 -16.23 -31.52
CA VAL A 148 30.97 -16.16 -31.20
C VAL A 148 31.62 -17.53 -31.34
N CYS A 149 31.01 -18.60 -30.81
CA CYS A 149 31.52 -19.97 -30.94
C CYS A 149 31.62 -20.40 -32.42
N GLU A 150 30.62 -20.12 -33.24
CA GLU A 150 30.66 -20.42 -34.69
C GLU A 150 31.74 -19.62 -35.42
N SER A 151 32.00 -18.38 -35.00
CA SER A 151 33.08 -17.56 -35.56
C SER A 151 34.46 -18.09 -35.18
N ILE A 152 34.61 -18.54 -33.92
CA ILE A 152 35.85 -19.18 -33.44
C ILE A 152 36.09 -20.49 -34.18
N SER A 153 35.10 -21.38 -34.26
CA SER A 153 35.21 -22.68 -34.93
C SER A 153 35.61 -22.53 -36.40
N ARG A 154 35.03 -21.55 -37.13
CA ARG A 154 35.46 -21.26 -38.51
C ARG A 154 36.91 -20.80 -38.61
N LYS A 155 37.36 -19.94 -37.69
CA LYS A 155 38.75 -19.50 -37.65
C LYS A 155 39.71 -20.64 -37.29
N GLU A 156 39.30 -21.55 -36.40
CA GLU A 156 40.07 -22.74 -36.05
C GLU A 156 40.23 -23.66 -37.26
N GLU A 157 39.16 -23.92 -38.01
CA GLU A 157 39.18 -24.69 -39.26
C GLU A 157 40.10 -24.04 -40.32
N ASP A 158 40.00 -22.72 -40.50
CA ASP A 158 40.87 -21.96 -41.41
C ASP A 158 42.35 -22.11 -41.03
N TRP A 159 42.66 -22.00 -39.74
CA TRP A 159 44.01 -22.19 -39.23
C TRP A 159 44.49 -23.62 -39.42
N GLU A 160 43.66 -24.60 -39.14
CA GLU A 160 43.97 -26.01 -39.32
C GLU A 160 44.28 -26.33 -40.78
N MET A 161 43.53 -25.77 -41.74
CA MET A 161 43.79 -25.91 -43.16
C MET A 161 45.13 -25.27 -43.56
N LYS A 162 45.45 -24.07 -43.04
CA LYS A 162 46.75 -23.41 -43.27
C LYS A 162 47.91 -24.27 -42.76
N TRP A 163 47.79 -24.79 -41.53
CA TRP A 163 48.82 -25.66 -40.94
C TRP A 163 49.00 -26.96 -41.73
N LYS A 164 47.89 -27.60 -42.15
CA LYS A 164 47.94 -28.79 -43.00
C LYS A 164 48.62 -28.53 -44.33
N THR A 165 48.39 -27.36 -44.93
CA THR A 165 49.04 -26.96 -46.19
C THR A 165 50.55 -26.77 -46.01
N PHE A 166 50.99 -26.17 -44.91
CA PHE A 166 52.41 -25.92 -44.64
C PHE A 166 53.17 -27.19 -44.21
N LEU A 167 52.56 -28.03 -43.37
CA LEU A 167 53.19 -29.21 -42.76
C LEU A 167 52.91 -30.51 -43.53
N GLY A 168 52.02 -30.49 -44.52
CA GLY A 168 51.55 -31.67 -45.27
C GLY A 168 50.64 -32.61 -44.47
N GLN A 169 50.41 -32.34 -43.18
CA GLN A 169 49.60 -33.14 -42.26
C GLN A 169 48.98 -32.23 -41.17
N HIS A 170 47.93 -32.71 -40.49
CA HIS A 170 47.33 -31.95 -39.39
C HIS A 170 48.32 -31.75 -38.24
N PRO A 171 48.40 -30.56 -37.63
CA PRO A 171 49.37 -30.26 -36.56
C PRO A 171 49.20 -31.18 -35.33
N TYR A 172 47.98 -31.61 -35.02
CA TYR A 172 47.72 -32.57 -33.93
C TYR A 172 48.35 -33.95 -34.15
N ASN A 173 48.65 -34.33 -35.40
CA ASN A 173 49.29 -35.61 -35.72
C ASN A 173 50.80 -35.61 -35.47
N LEU A 174 51.42 -34.44 -35.26
CA LEU A 174 52.84 -34.31 -34.94
C LEU A 174 53.12 -34.57 -33.46
N ILE A 175 52.18 -34.17 -32.58
CA ILE A 175 52.31 -34.30 -31.13
C ILE A 175 52.42 -35.77 -30.69
N PHE A 176 51.78 -36.69 -31.42
CA PHE A 176 51.80 -38.13 -31.09
C PHE A 176 52.92 -38.94 -31.76
N LYS A 177 53.77 -38.33 -32.59
CA LYS A 177 54.85 -39.04 -33.28
C LYS A 177 56.17 -39.10 -32.50
N GLU A 178 56.37 -38.23 -31.51
CA GLU A 178 57.62 -38.18 -30.74
C GLU A 178 57.69 -39.18 -29.57
N ASP A 179 56.57 -39.74 -29.12
CA ASP A 179 56.54 -40.70 -28.00
C ASP A 179 56.68 -42.18 -28.40
N LEU A 180 56.73 -42.51 -29.70
CA LEU A 180 56.76 -43.91 -30.17
C LEU A 180 58.12 -44.41 -30.67
N VAL A 181 59.18 -43.57 -30.64
CA VAL A 181 60.52 -43.95 -31.17
C VAL A 181 61.54 -44.29 -30.08
N SER A 182 61.24 -44.08 -28.79
CA SER A 182 62.14 -44.46 -27.69
C SER A 182 61.77 -45.80 -27.05
N GLY A 183 61.59 -46.83 -27.86
CA GLY A 183 61.59 -48.23 -27.42
C GLY A 183 63.01 -48.80 -27.44
N VAL A 184 63.84 -48.42 -26.46
CA VAL A 184 65.18 -49.00 -26.28
C VAL A 184 65.03 -50.47 -25.90
N GLN A 185 65.66 -51.31 -26.72
CA GLN A 185 65.77 -52.75 -26.57
C GLN A 185 66.70 -53.09 -25.39
N PHE A 186 66.17 -53.72 -24.34
CA PHE A 186 66.98 -54.37 -23.31
C PHE A 186 67.11 -55.86 -23.64
N ILE A 187 68.35 -56.29 -23.87
CA ILE A 187 68.83 -57.66 -23.57
C ILE A 187 69.17 -57.68 -22.08
#